data_AF-A0AAD1G0G6-F1
#
_entry.id   AF-A0AAD1G0G6-F1
#
_cell.length_a   1.000
_cell.length_b   1.000
_cell.length_c   1.000
_cell.angle_alpha   90.00
_cell.angle_beta   90.00
_cell.angle_gamma   90.00
#
_symmetry.space_group_name_H-M   'P 1'
#
loop_
_entity.id
_entity.type
_entity.pdbx_description
1 polymer ?
#
loop_
_entity_poly.entity_id
_entity_poly.type
_entity_poly.pdbx_seq_one_letter_code
_entity_poly.pdbx_strand_id
1 'polypeptide(L)'
;MFSSTHAPTHRNPTAPSVPPSTPRELANPIRDLFDAAVRHYAVKLTCTRCRHQRIFDPHALWYHFHKRGRPDWLPDVREKCRCTSCGARRPTLDLVHELPTDETLPMPSETVWKKELRRRR
;
A
#
# COMPACT_ATOMS: atom_id res chain seq x y z
N MET A 1 55.14 25.56 -4.02
CA MET A 1 55.23 24.55 -5.11
C MET A 1 54.09 23.57 -4.91
N PHE A 2 53.42 23.23 -6.02
CA PHE A 2 52.24 22.37 -6.20
C PHE A 2 52.33 21.04 -5.41
N SER A 3 51.24 20.41 -4.95
CA SER A 3 50.18 19.85 -5.81
C SER A 3 48.91 19.46 -5.04
N SER A 4 47.80 19.58 -5.76
CA SER A 4 46.44 19.12 -5.45
C SER A 4 46.33 17.62 -5.13
N THR A 5 45.27 17.25 -4.42
CA THR A 5 44.54 16.00 -4.70
C THR A 5 43.05 16.24 -4.49
N HIS A 6 42.25 15.88 -5.49
CA HIS A 6 40.80 16.07 -5.59
C HIS A 6 40.00 14.87 -5.03
N ALA A 7 38.85 15.21 -4.41
CA ALA A 7 37.53 14.54 -4.49
C ALA A 7 37.34 13.11 -3.89
N PRO A 8 36.11 12.56 -3.89
CA PRO A 8 34.88 13.00 -3.21
C PRO A 8 34.25 11.85 -2.39
N THR A 9 33.23 12.08 -1.55
CA THR A 9 32.27 10.99 -1.21
C THR A 9 30.92 11.49 -0.69
N HIS A 10 29.89 11.12 -1.44
CA HIS A 10 28.46 11.18 -1.10
C HIS A 10 28.11 10.32 0.13
N ARG A 11 27.04 10.71 0.86
CA ARG A 11 25.80 9.94 1.17
C ARG A 11 25.02 10.69 2.27
N ASN A 12 23.97 11.43 1.90
CA ASN A 12 22.55 11.05 1.83
C ASN A 12 21.92 10.73 3.21
N PRO A 13 20.94 11.53 3.70
CA PRO A 13 20.32 11.37 5.02
C PRO A 13 19.57 10.05 5.19
N THR A 14 19.68 9.52 6.40
CA THR A 14 19.01 8.34 6.95
C THR A 14 17.50 8.40 6.73
N ALA A 15 16.97 7.42 6.00
CA ALA A 15 15.54 7.13 5.98
C ALA A 15 15.08 6.69 7.38
N PRO A 16 13.85 7.05 7.83
CA PRO A 16 13.34 6.60 9.11
C PRO A 16 13.09 5.09 9.08
N SER A 17 13.81 4.38 9.95
CA SER A 17 13.63 2.96 10.23
C SER A 17 12.26 2.75 10.88
N VAL A 18 11.33 2.14 10.16
CA VAL A 18 10.04 1.72 10.72
C VAL A 18 10.30 0.62 11.76
N PRO A 19 9.87 0.79 13.04
CA PRO A 19 10.03 -0.26 14.04
C PRO A 19 9.12 -1.47 13.71
N PRO A 20 9.55 -2.70 14.00
CA PRO A 20 8.68 -3.87 13.90
C PRO A 20 7.54 -3.74 14.93
N SER A 21 6.32 -3.74 14.44
CA SER A 21 5.09 -3.63 15.24
C SER A 21 4.98 -4.76 16.27
N THR A 22 4.52 -4.42 17.48
CA THR A 22 4.58 -5.30 18.66
C THR A 22 3.45 -6.34 18.70
N PRO A 23 3.65 -7.51 19.36
CA PRO A 23 2.66 -8.61 19.38
C PRO A 23 1.31 -8.29 20.03
N ARG A 24 1.21 -7.21 20.83
CA ARG A 24 -0.07 -6.78 21.45
C ARG A 24 -1.02 -6.09 20.46
N GLU A 25 -0.55 -5.75 19.26
CA GLU A 25 -1.34 -5.13 18.18
C GLU A 25 -2.20 -6.16 17.39
N LEU A 26 -2.08 -7.45 17.71
CA LEU A 26 -2.66 -8.58 16.96
C LEU A 26 -4.00 -9.13 17.49
N ALA A 27 -4.69 -8.46 18.42
CA ALA A 27 -6.01 -8.94 18.86
C ALA A 27 -7.07 -8.93 17.73
N ASN A 28 -6.85 -8.10 16.69
CA ASN A 28 -7.68 -8.10 15.49
C ASN A 28 -6.78 -7.94 14.25
N PRO A 29 -6.37 -9.02 13.57
CA PRO A 29 -5.51 -8.91 12.38
C PRO A 29 -6.26 -8.21 11.25
N ILE A 30 -5.56 -7.36 10.48
CA ILE A 30 -6.13 -6.71 9.29
C ILE A 30 -6.33 -7.76 8.20
N ARG A 31 -7.56 -7.97 7.73
CA ARG A 31 -7.90 -9.05 6.80
C ARG A 31 -8.35 -8.57 5.42
N ASP A 32 -8.87 -7.35 5.33
CA ASP A 32 -9.39 -6.78 4.10
C ASP A 32 -8.97 -5.32 3.92
N LEU A 33 -9.26 -4.76 2.74
CA LEU A 33 -8.94 -3.37 2.41
C LEU A 33 -9.69 -2.36 3.28
N PHE A 34 -10.88 -2.74 3.78
CA PHE A 34 -11.68 -1.86 4.61
C PHE A 34 -11.05 -1.69 5.99
N ASP A 35 -10.58 -2.77 6.62
CA ASP A 35 -9.83 -2.73 7.86
C ASP A 35 -8.53 -1.94 7.70
N ALA A 36 -7.83 -2.12 6.58
CA ALA A 36 -6.63 -1.36 6.26
C ALA A 36 -6.94 0.15 6.19
N ALA A 37 -8.06 0.52 5.55
CA ALA A 37 -8.52 1.89 5.43
C ALA A 37 -8.92 2.50 6.78
N VAL A 38 -9.71 1.79 7.59
CA VAL A 38 -10.12 2.25 8.93
C VAL A 38 -8.92 2.48 9.85
N ARG A 39 -7.85 1.69 9.67
CA ARG A 39 -6.62 1.80 10.47
C ARG A 39 -5.53 2.63 9.80
N HIS A 40 -5.85 3.34 8.72
CA HIS A 40 -4.94 4.27 8.03
C HIS A 40 -3.62 3.63 7.54
N TYR A 41 -3.70 2.38 7.08
CA TYR A 41 -2.60 1.71 6.37
C TYR A 41 -2.71 1.93 4.86
N ALA A 42 -1.61 2.21 4.19
CA ALA A 42 -1.52 2.14 2.74
C ALA A 42 -1.23 0.70 2.26
N VAL A 43 -1.65 0.40 1.03
CA VAL A 43 -1.47 -0.93 0.42
C VAL A 43 -0.34 -0.87 -0.61
N LYS A 44 0.78 -1.51 -0.28
CA LYS A 44 1.94 -1.61 -1.18
C LYS A 44 1.88 -2.92 -1.95
N LEU A 45 1.82 -2.82 -3.27
CA LEU A 45 1.91 -3.95 -4.19
C LEU A 45 3.28 -3.98 -4.83
N THR A 46 4.03 -5.07 -4.63
CA THR A 46 5.34 -5.27 -5.25
C THR A 46 5.31 -6.43 -6.24
N CYS A 47 5.67 -6.16 -7.49
CA CYS A 47 5.74 -7.22 -8.49
C CYS A 47 6.84 -8.24 -8.14
N THR A 48 6.51 -9.52 -8.11
CA THR A 48 7.46 -10.62 -7.85
C THR A 48 8.45 -10.83 -9.00
N ARG A 49 8.11 -10.40 -10.23
CA ARG A 49 8.95 -10.56 -11.43
C ARG A 49 9.87 -9.37 -11.67
N CYS A 50 9.32 -8.18 -11.90
CA CYS A 50 10.11 -6.98 -12.26
C CYS A 50 10.37 -6.03 -11.09
N ARG A 51 9.90 -6.37 -9.88
CA ARG A 51 10.08 -5.58 -8.65
C ARG A 51 9.48 -4.16 -8.69
N HIS A 52 8.70 -3.83 -9.72
CA HIS A 52 7.93 -2.59 -9.76
C HIS A 52 6.96 -2.51 -8.58
N GLN A 53 6.94 -1.37 -7.89
CA GLN A 53 6.14 -1.14 -6.68
C GLN A 53 5.12 -0.05 -6.95
N ARG A 54 3.93 -0.20 -6.36
CA ARG A 54 2.95 0.87 -6.23
C ARG A 54 2.28 0.83 -4.87
N ILE A 55 2.09 2.00 -4.29
CA ILE A 55 1.41 2.21 -3.02
C ILE A 55 0.09 2.88 -3.32
N PHE A 56 -0.99 2.25 -2.87
CA PHE A 56 -2.36 2.72 -3.07
C PHE A 56 -2.97 3.19 -1.76
N ASP A 57 -3.80 4.22 -1.87
CA ASP A 57 -4.74 4.56 -0.81
C ASP A 57 -5.74 3.39 -0.62
N PRO A 58 -5.93 2.91 0.63
CA PRO A 58 -6.78 1.77 0.91
C PRO A 58 -8.27 2.08 0.67
N HIS A 59 -8.73 3.32 0.88
CA HIS A 59 -10.12 3.72 0.62
C HIS A 59 -10.40 3.70 -0.88
N ALA A 60 -9.48 4.27 -1.67
CA ALA A 60 -9.61 4.27 -3.13
C ALA A 60 -9.55 2.84 -3.71
N LEU A 61 -8.64 2.01 -3.20
CA LEU A 61 -8.52 0.62 -3.62
C LEU A 61 -9.73 -0.22 -3.19
N TRP A 62 -10.22 -0.06 -1.96
CA TRP A 62 -11.45 -0.69 -1.49
C TRP A 62 -12.63 -0.32 -2.38
N TYR A 63 -12.82 0.98 -2.66
CA TYR A 63 -13.94 1.45 -3.46
C TYR A 63 -13.90 0.90 -4.89
N HIS A 64 -12.70 0.78 -5.47
CA HIS A 64 -12.51 0.15 -6.77
C HIS A 64 -12.99 -1.31 -6.81
N PHE A 65 -12.74 -2.09 -5.75
CA PHE A 65 -13.21 -3.47 -5.64
C PHE A 65 -14.70 -3.53 -5.33
N HIS A 66 -15.17 -2.68 -4.41
CA HIS A 66 -16.57 -2.58 -3.99
C HIS A 66 -17.50 -2.26 -5.16
N LYS A 67 -17.16 -1.27 -6.00
CA LYS A 67 -17.96 -0.91 -7.20
C LYS A 67 -18.10 -2.06 -8.19
N ARG A 68 -17.16 -3.02 -8.20
CA ARG A 68 -17.16 -4.17 -9.10
C ARG A 68 -17.75 -5.43 -8.45
N GLY A 69 -18.29 -5.33 -7.24
CA GLY A 69 -18.80 -6.48 -6.48
C GLY A 69 -17.72 -7.53 -6.20
N ARG A 70 -16.45 -7.12 -6.12
CA ARG A 70 -15.33 -8.05 -5.90
C ARG A 70 -15.02 -8.14 -4.40
N PRO A 71 -14.67 -9.33 -3.86
CA PRO A 71 -14.14 -9.45 -2.51
C PRO A 71 -12.88 -8.59 -2.35
N ASP A 72 -12.82 -7.91 -1.21
CA ASP A 72 -11.83 -6.94 -0.77
C ASP A 72 -10.85 -7.53 0.26
N TRP A 73 -10.89 -8.83 0.50
CA TRP A 73 -9.95 -9.56 1.35
C TRP A 73 -8.54 -9.49 0.75
N LEU A 74 -7.51 -9.26 1.57
CA LEU A 74 -6.15 -9.01 1.07
C LEU A 74 -5.61 -10.14 0.17
N PRO A 75 -5.84 -11.45 0.46
CA PRO A 75 -5.47 -12.51 -0.47
C PRO A 75 -6.18 -12.42 -1.82
N ASP A 76 -7.49 -12.14 -1.84
CA ASP A 76 -8.28 -12.00 -3.07
C ASP A 76 -7.87 -10.79 -3.90
N VAL A 77 -7.52 -9.68 -3.23
CA VAL A 77 -6.98 -8.48 -3.87
C VAL A 77 -5.70 -8.83 -4.61
N ARG A 78 -4.78 -9.53 -3.93
CA ARG A 78 -3.53 -10.01 -4.50
C ARG A 78 -3.76 -10.86 -5.76
N GLU A 79 -4.70 -11.80 -5.71
CA GLU A 79 -5.02 -12.67 -6.86
C GLU A 79 -5.54 -11.90 -8.08
N LYS A 80 -6.20 -10.76 -7.86
CA LYS A 80 -6.80 -9.95 -8.93
C LYS A 80 -5.88 -8.85 -9.46
N CYS A 81 -4.81 -8.53 -8.76
CA CYS A 81 -3.86 -7.49 -9.14
C CYS A 81 -2.82 -7.99 -10.17
N ARG A 82 -2.38 -7.05 -11.02
CA ARG A 82 -1.35 -7.26 -12.03
C ARG A 82 -0.36 -6.11 -12.04
N CYS A 83 0.88 -6.43 -12.34
CA CYS A 83 1.89 -5.42 -12.58
C CYS A 83 1.58 -4.67 -13.88
N THR A 84 1.51 -3.34 -13.80
CA THR A 84 1.31 -2.46 -14.96
C THR A 84 2.54 -2.39 -15.87
N SER A 85 3.74 -2.69 -15.35
CA SER A 85 4.98 -2.68 -16.12
C SER A 85 5.21 -3.98 -16.90
N CYS A 86 5.05 -5.16 -16.28
CA CYS A 86 5.36 -6.45 -16.93
C CYS A 86 4.18 -7.42 -17.07
N GLY A 87 2.98 -7.04 -16.64
CA GLY A 87 1.76 -7.87 -16.76
C GLY A 87 1.67 -9.08 -15.83
N ALA A 88 2.72 -9.36 -15.04
CA ALA A 88 2.72 -10.46 -14.07
C ALA A 88 1.58 -10.34 -13.06
N ARG A 89 0.97 -11.46 -12.68
CA ARG A 89 -0.12 -11.54 -11.70
C ARG A 89 0.43 -11.77 -10.29
N ARG A 90 -0.43 -11.59 -9.28
CA ARG A 90 -0.15 -11.96 -7.88
C ARG A 90 1.11 -11.28 -7.33
N PRO A 91 1.14 -9.93 -7.31
CA PRO A 91 2.22 -9.22 -6.62
C PRO A 91 2.27 -9.62 -5.13
N THR A 92 3.35 -9.31 -4.41
CA THR A 92 3.27 -9.30 -2.94
C THR A 92 2.44 -8.11 -2.50
N LEU A 93 1.73 -8.26 -1.38
CA LEU A 93 0.89 -7.23 -0.79
C LEU A 93 1.39 -7.01 0.63
N ASP A 94 1.79 -5.79 0.93
CA ASP A 94 2.26 -5.35 2.22
C ASP A 94 1.42 -4.16 2.70
N LEU A 95 1.13 -4.11 3.99
CA LEU A 95 0.49 -2.94 4.62
C LEU A 95 1.58 -2.04 5.19
N VAL A 96 1.58 -0.77 4.80
CA VAL A 96 2.63 0.19 5.14
C VAL A 96 2.02 1.52 5.58
N HIS A 97 2.81 2.39 6.21
CA HIS A 97 2.40 3.78 6.53
C HIS A 97 3.02 4.81 5.57
N GLU A 98 3.51 4.36 4.42
CA GLU A 98 4.02 5.22 3.35
C GLU A 98 2.86 5.94 2.63
N LEU A 99 3.13 7.13 2.08
CA LEU A 99 2.14 7.86 1.30
C LEU A 99 1.80 7.12 -0.01
N PRO A 100 0.52 7.16 -0.46
CA PRO A 100 0.15 6.62 -1.77
C PRO A 100 0.96 7.25 -2.90
N THR A 101 1.52 6.40 -3.75
CA THR A 101 2.20 6.82 -4.98
C THR A 101 1.26 6.89 -6.18
N ASP A 102 0.07 6.30 -6.04
CA ASP A 102 -0.93 6.18 -7.09
C ASP A 102 -2.26 6.76 -6.64
N GLU A 103 -2.65 7.86 -7.28
CA GLU A 103 -3.90 8.59 -7.05
C GLU A 103 -4.90 8.40 -8.21
N THR A 104 -4.65 7.44 -9.11
CA THR A 104 -5.51 7.22 -10.29
C THR A 104 -6.86 6.60 -9.94
N LEU A 105 -6.93 5.94 -8.77
CA LEU A 105 -8.16 5.30 -8.31
C LEU A 105 -9.11 6.34 -7.72
N PRO A 106 -10.41 6.28 -8.05
CA PRO A 106 -11.37 7.21 -7.50
C PRO A 106 -11.53 6.97 -5.99
N MET A 107 -11.51 8.06 -5.21
CA MET A 107 -11.86 8.02 -3.80
C MET A 107 -13.37 7.77 -3.64
N PRO A 108 -13.83 6.95 -2.67
CA PRO A 108 -15.24 6.87 -2.34
C PRO A 108 -15.76 8.24 -1.85
N SER A 109 -17.01 8.55 -2.16
CA SER A 109 -17.66 9.70 -1.51
C SER A 109 -17.88 9.42 -0.03
N GLU A 110 -17.92 10.47 0.78
CA GLU A 110 -18.14 10.36 2.22
C GLU A 110 -19.43 9.61 2.55
N THR A 111 -20.50 9.82 1.76
CA THR A 111 -21.77 9.10 1.89
C THR A 111 -21.61 7.59 1.71
N VAL A 112 -20.85 7.17 0.69
CA VAL A 112 -20.60 5.74 0.43
C VAL A 112 -19.79 5.14 1.57
N TRP A 113 -18.75 5.84 2.02
CA TRP A 113 -17.91 5.39 3.13
C TRP A 113 -18.69 5.26 4.44
N LYS A 114 -19.48 6.28 4.80
CA LYS A 114 -20.35 6.27 6.00
C LYS A 114 -21.39 5.15 5.94
N LYS A 115 -21.97 4.89 4.77
CA LYS A 115 -22.92 3.78 4.59
C LYS A 115 -22.26 2.44 4.87
N GLU A 116 -21.05 2.22 4.37
CA GLU A 116 -20.31 0.98 4.61
C GLU A 116 -19.90 0.84 6.09
N LEU A 117 -19.43 1.91 6.72
CA LEU A 117 -19.14 1.93 8.17
C LEU A 117 -20.35 1.50 9.01
N ARG A 118 -21.55 1.98 8.67
CA ARG A 118 -22.79 1.60 9.36
C ARG A 118 -23.20 0.14 9.12
N ARG A 119 -22.83 -0.45 7.98
CA ARG A 119 -23.15 -1.84 7.64
C ARG A 119 -22.28 -2.83 8.42
N ARG A 120 -21.03 -2.45 8.73
CA ARG A 120 -20.03 -3.33 9.36
C ARG A 120 -19.90 -3.12 10.88
N ARG A 121 -20.44 -2.03 11.43
CA ARG A 121 -20.53 -1.77 12.88
C ARG A 121 -21.78 -2.41 13.46
#